data_AF-A0A8H5TRL2-F1
#
_entry.id   AF-A0A8H5TRL2-F1
#
_cell.length_a   1.000
_cell.length_b   1.000
_cell.length_c   1.000
_cell.angle_alpha   90.00
_cell.angle_beta   90.00
_cell.angle_gamma   90.00
#
_symmetry.space_group_name_H-M   'P 1'
#
loop_
_entity.id
_entity.type
_entity.pdbx_description
1 polymer ?
#
loop_
_entity_poly.entity_id
_entity_poly.type
_entity_poly.pdbx_seq_one_letter_code
_entity_poly.pdbx_strand_id
1 'polypeptide(L)'
;MRASPQLVLILSAIAAVDGVAGSKCRHGRPKNGNSIPDVSADPYPATGKGASSIIPSILTTVELAKTGQARTVVSTQKPQVTEPTIDVGDIQPQELDTSSQNTASLSTSRQTRSTMAALKEPAKKFCGKPNEFEVLSGTPWIVFSMNYNYQSIKGSSCVGYYDYEGSGDNQTIHWSVLWDIDPNVGTNLVKGYNFIGLTQGLETRLSDIKSIPSKYEWTTSKTTDYKGNVVYDFMTSDTKGDSTTSKAQELMLWLNWQGGQVPIGWGEGPIATIDGLFGKDGWKLYQGVNADTGITVSSLLCPEDGQFGDEDGGSFEGDIKDWLVALSKEGVFKLDTYVNVGNAGMEPYYGTVDFDNHLSLRINV
;
A
#
# COMPACT_ATOMS: atom_id res chain seq x y z
N MET A 1 16.90 -3.57 3.60
CA MET A 1 15.62 -4.27 3.88
C MET A 1 15.36 -5.24 2.74
N ARG A 2 14.90 -6.46 3.00
CA ARG A 2 14.49 -7.42 1.94
C ARG A 2 12.99 -7.22 1.71
N ALA A 3 12.60 -6.95 0.47
CA ALA A 3 11.23 -6.60 0.09
C ALA A 3 10.66 -7.71 -0.80
N SER A 4 9.90 -8.61 -0.17
CA SER A 4 9.37 -9.87 -0.72
C SER A 4 8.94 -9.85 -2.20
N PRO A 5 9.20 -10.94 -2.97
CA PRO A 5 9.09 -11.02 -4.43
C PRO A 5 7.67 -10.98 -5.03
N GLN A 6 6.68 -10.34 -4.38
CA GLN A 6 5.27 -10.40 -4.80
C GLN A 6 4.69 -9.14 -5.45
N LEU A 7 5.50 -8.13 -5.78
CA LEU A 7 5.07 -6.98 -6.60
C LEU A 7 4.55 -7.40 -8.01
N VAL A 8 4.87 -8.63 -8.45
CA VAL A 8 4.39 -9.26 -9.70
C VAL A 8 2.86 -9.41 -9.77
N LEU A 9 2.16 -9.34 -8.64
CA LEU A 9 0.71 -9.58 -8.57
C LEU A 9 -0.17 -8.38 -8.96
N ILE A 10 0.35 -7.16 -8.97
CA ILE A 10 -0.45 -5.95 -9.30
C ILE A 10 -1.02 -6.05 -10.73
N LEU A 11 -0.24 -6.56 -11.70
CA LEU A 11 -0.68 -6.70 -13.09
C LEU A 11 -1.64 -7.87 -13.35
N SER A 12 -1.56 -8.96 -12.58
CA SER A 12 -2.46 -10.11 -12.81
C SER A 12 -3.91 -9.80 -12.43
N ALA A 13 -4.11 -8.93 -11.43
CA ALA A 13 -5.44 -8.46 -11.05
C ALA A 13 -6.01 -7.46 -12.06
N ILE A 14 -5.19 -6.56 -12.61
CA ILE A 14 -5.61 -5.57 -13.62
C ILE A 14 -5.88 -6.25 -14.98
N ALA A 15 -5.00 -7.15 -15.46
CA ALA A 15 -5.20 -7.88 -16.72
C ALA A 15 -6.42 -8.81 -16.71
N ALA A 16 -6.88 -9.26 -15.54
CA ALA A 16 -8.11 -10.06 -15.43
C ALA A 16 -9.39 -9.24 -15.69
N VAL A 17 -9.36 -7.91 -15.52
CA VAL A 17 -10.51 -7.03 -15.76
C VAL A 17 -10.77 -6.86 -17.27
N ASP A 18 -9.69 -6.74 -18.06
CA ASP A 18 -9.79 -6.60 -19.52
C ASP A 18 -10.33 -7.86 -20.20
N GLY A 19 -10.19 -9.04 -19.57
CA GLY A 19 -10.71 -10.31 -20.09
C GLY A 19 -12.23 -10.50 -19.96
N VAL A 20 -12.89 -9.80 -19.03
CA VAL A 20 -14.32 -10.02 -18.73
C VAL A 20 -15.25 -9.13 -19.56
N ALA A 21 -14.77 -7.99 -20.06
CA ALA A 21 -15.56 -7.07 -20.88
C ALA A 21 -15.84 -7.57 -22.32
N GLY A 22 -15.31 -8.74 -22.71
CA GLY A 22 -15.33 -9.27 -24.07
C GLY A 22 -16.48 -10.21 -24.46
N SER A 23 -17.48 -10.50 -23.61
CA SER A 23 -18.58 -11.40 -23.97
C SER A 23 -19.78 -10.66 -24.55
N LYS A 24 -19.77 -10.47 -25.87
CA LYS A 24 -20.88 -9.92 -26.66
C LYS A 24 -22.13 -10.80 -26.57
N CYS A 25 -23.24 -10.21 -26.10
CA CYS A 25 -24.60 -10.67 -26.34
C CYS A 25 -24.86 -10.85 -27.84
N ARG A 26 -25.10 -12.08 -28.31
CA ARG A 26 -25.70 -12.34 -29.63
C ARG A 26 -27.22 -12.37 -29.50
N HIS A 27 -27.89 -11.35 -30.04
CA HIS A 27 -29.32 -11.38 -30.31
C HIS A 27 -29.62 -12.36 -31.46
N GLY A 28 -30.37 -13.41 -31.15
CA GLY A 28 -30.97 -14.31 -32.14
C GLY A 28 -32.28 -13.73 -32.68
N ARG A 29 -32.39 -13.61 -34.00
CA ARG A 29 -33.66 -13.38 -34.72
C ARG A 29 -33.92 -14.62 -35.60
N PRO A 30 -35.13 -15.21 -35.58
CA PRO A 30 -35.40 -16.43 -36.32
C PRO A 30 -35.77 -16.13 -37.79
N LYS A 31 -35.35 -17.01 -38.71
CA LYS A 31 -35.94 -17.14 -40.04
C LYS A 31 -36.37 -18.59 -40.26
N ASN A 32 -37.62 -18.72 -40.71
CA ASN A 32 -38.29 -19.93 -41.16
C ASN A 32 -37.71 -20.46 -42.49
N GLY A 33 -37.88 -21.77 -42.71
CA GLY A 33 -38.14 -22.35 -44.03
C GLY A 33 -37.36 -23.62 -44.38
N ASN A 34 -38.08 -24.76 -44.43
CA ASN A 34 -38.00 -25.98 -45.28
C ASN A 34 -36.62 -26.41 -45.86
N SER A 35 -36.20 -27.68 -45.92
CA SER A 35 -36.92 -28.92 -46.29
C SER A 35 -36.05 -30.17 -45.98
N ILE A 36 -36.65 -31.35 -46.13
CA ILE A 36 -36.31 -32.71 -45.61
C ILE A 36 -35.30 -33.52 -46.50
N PRO A 37 -35.02 -34.85 -46.32
CA PRO A 37 -33.70 -35.41 -45.98
C PRO A 37 -33.15 -36.47 -46.99
N ASP A 38 -31.95 -37.04 -46.75
CA ASP A 38 -31.57 -38.40 -47.18
C ASP A 38 -30.27 -38.82 -46.42
N VAL A 39 -30.26 -39.78 -45.49
CA VAL A 39 -30.22 -41.27 -45.56
C VAL A 39 -28.82 -41.88 -45.79
N SER A 40 -28.38 -42.62 -44.76
CA SER A 40 -27.62 -43.89 -44.77
C SER A 40 -26.12 -43.90 -45.12
N ALA A 41 -25.27 -44.25 -44.13
CA ALA A 41 -24.72 -45.62 -43.96
C ALA A 41 -23.44 -45.61 -43.09
N ASP A 42 -23.49 -46.32 -41.96
CA ASP A 42 -22.33 -46.97 -41.31
C ASP A 42 -21.87 -48.18 -42.16
N PRO A 43 -20.65 -48.79 -42.01
CA PRO A 43 -19.96 -49.03 -40.73
C PRO A 43 -18.40 -48.97 -40.68
N TYR A 44 -17.89 -48.93 -39.45
CA TYR A 44 -16.52 -49.22 -38.95
C TYR A 44 -16.00 -50.64 -39.33
N PRO A 45 -14.74 -51.07 -39.00
CA PRO A 45 -13.66 -50.41 -38.22
C PRO A 45 -12.21 -50.58 -38.77
N ALA A 46 -11.24 -49.82 -38.21
CA ALA A 46 -10.06 -50.35 -37.47
C ALA A 46 -8.84 -49.39 -37.41
N THR A 47 -8.39 -49.16 -36.17
CA THR A 47 -7.00 -49.00 -35.67
C THR A 47 -6.05 -47.97 -36.29
N GLY A 48 -5.66 -46.99 -35.45
CA GLY A 48 -4.45 -46.18 -35.65
C GLY A 48 -4.04 -45.48 -34.36
N LYS A 49 -3.01 -46.02 -33.71
CA LYS A 49 -2.29 -45.40 -32.57
C LYS A 49 -1.63 -44.09 -33.01
N GLY A 50 -1.60 -43.08 -32.14
CA GLY A 50 -0.78 -41.89 -32.36
C GLY A 50 -0.76 -40.90 -31.19
N ALA A 51 0.31 -40.98 -30.39
CA ALA A 51 1.03 -39.89 -29.73
C ALA A 51 0.28 -38.90 -28.80
N SER A 52 0.33 -39.21 -27.50
CA SER A 52 0.31 -38.21 -26.41
C SER A 52 1.66 -37.48 -26.39
N SER A 53 1.65 -36.15 -26.56
CA SER A 53 2.84 -35.30 -26.42
C SER A 53 3.05 -34.95 -24.95
N ILE A 54 4.06 -35.56 -24.35
CA ILE A 54 4.59 -35.24 -23.03
C ILE A 54 5.60 -34.10 -23.22
N ILE A 55 5.31 -32.92 -22.68
CA ILE A 55 6.30 -31.87 -22.49
C ILE A 55 7.01 -32.15 -21.16
N PRO A 56 8.35 -32.31 -21.12
CA PRO A 56 9.06 -32.54 -19.88
C PRO A 56 9.23 -31.23 -19.10
N SER A 57 8.62 -31.16 -17.92
CA SER A 57 8.95 -30.17 -16.89
C SER A 57 10.38 -30.42 -16.39
N ILE A 58 11.28 -29.49 -16.68
CA ILE A 58 12.63 -29.48 -16.10
C ILE A 58 12.48 -29.03 -14.64
N LEU A 59 12.61 -29.99 -13.73
CA LEU A 59 12.72 -29.76 -12.30
C LEU A 59 14.21 -29.51 -11.99
N THR A 60 14.60 -28.24 -11.79
CA THR A 60 15.95 -27.93 -11.33
C THR A 60 15.97 -27.97 -9.81
N THR A 61 16.38 -29.11 -9.25
CA THR A 61 16.72 -29.26 -7.84
C THR A 61 18.09 -28.61 -7.61
N VAL A 62 18.13 -27.49 -6.88
CA VAL A 62 19.40 -26.92 -6.39
C VAL A 62 19.69 -27.55 -5.03
N GLU A 63 20.70 -28.42 -5.03
CA GLU A 63 21.27 -29.06 -3.86
C GLU A 63 22.16 -28.06 -3.09
N LEU A 64 21.82 -27.78 -1.84
CA LEU A 64 22.60 -26.89 -0.97
C LEU A 64 23.84 -27.64 -0.46
N ALA A 65 25.00 -27.35 -1.04
CA ALA A 65 26.28 -27.84 -0.54
C ALA A 65 26.68 -27.10 0.75
N LYS A 66 26.81 -27.87 1.84
CA LYS A 66 27.44 -27.47 3.11
C LYS A 66 28.95 -27.34 2.95
N THR A 67 29.50 -26.16 3.20
CA THR A 67 30.85 -25.89 3.77
C THR A 67 30.77 -24.47 4.33
N GLY A 68 31.37 -24.01 5.42
CA GLY A 68 32.34 -24.49 6.39
C GLY A 68 32.70 -23.22 7.21
N GLN A 69 32.77 -23.32 8.53
CA GLN A 69 32.96 -22.20 9.46
C GLN A 69 34.26 -21.41 9.25
N ALA A 70 34.20 -20.11 9.53
CA ALA A 70 35.28 -19.42 10.24
C ALA A 70 34.69 -18.38 11.20
N ARG A 71 34.82 -18.65 12.51
CA ARG A 71 34.57 -17.72 13.61
C ARG A 71 35.73 -16.72 13.66
N THR A 72 35.41 -15.43 13.73
CA THR A 72 36.31 -14.43 14.31
C THR A 72 35.60 -13.80 15.50
N VAL A 73 36.10 -14.10 16.70
CA VAL A 73 35.68 -13.49 17.96
C VAL A 73 36.51 -12.21 18.11
N VAL A 74 35.86 -11.05 18.13
CA VAL A 74 36.46 -9.80 18.60
C VAL A 74 35.64 -9.33 19.79
N SER A 75 36.27 -9.44 20.96
CA SER A 75 35.82 -8.92 22.23
C SER A 75 36.43 -7.54 22.41
N THR A 76 35.61 -6.51 22.60
CA THR A 76 36.06 -5.23 23.16
C THR A 76 35.03 -4.70 24.13
N GLN A 77 35.53 -4.42 25.33
CA GLN A 77 34.83 -4.06 26.55
C GLN A 77 34.08 -2.73 26.44
N LYS A 78 32.96 -2.65 27.16
CA LYS A 78 32.17 -1.44 27.43
C LYS A 78 32.75 -0.72 28.66
N PRO A 79 33.13 0.57 28.59
CA PRO A 79 33.41 1.33 29.79
C PRO A 79 32.10 1.74 30.50
N GLN A 80 31.99 1.37 31.77
CA GLN A 80 31.06 1.99 32.73
C GLN A 80 31.51 3.43 32.99
N VAL A 81 30.59 4.37 32.87
CA VAL A 81 30.74 5.72 33.44
C VAL A 81 29.72 5.83 34.57
N THR A 82 30.26 6.12 35.75
CA THR A 82 29.59 6.28 37.04
C THR A 82 28.98 7.68 37.13
N GLU A 83 27.69 7.76 37.50
CA GLU A 83 27.04 9.01 37.91
C GLU A 83 27.53 9.47 39.29
N PRO A 84 27.60 10.78 39.56
CA PRO A 84 27.58 11.30 40.92
C PRO A 84 26.16 11.66 41.36
N THR A 85 25.79 11.09 42.50
CA THR A 85 24.61 11.36 43.33
C THR A 85 24.62 12.80 43.84
N ILE A 86 23.51 13.54 43.70
CA ILE A 86 23.21 14.71 44.54
C ILE A 86 21.92 14.43 45.31
N ASP A 87 22.11 14.48 46.63
CA ASP A 87 21.15 14.36 47.71
C ASP A 87 20.49 15.72 47.97
N VAL A 88 19.15 15.78 47.91
CA VAL A 88 18.36 16.90 48.49
C VAL A 88 17.06 16.34 49.09
N GLY A 89 17.17 15.98 50.36
CA GLY A 89 16.27 16.33 51.48
C GLY A 89 14.77 16.55 51.25
N ASP A 90 13.99 15.65 51.85
CA ASP A 90 12.61 15.82 52.33
C ASP A 90 12.43 17.04 53.25
N ILE A 91 11.46 17.91 52.98
CA ILE A 91 10.78 18.74 54.00
C ILE A 91 9.30 18.94 53.66
N GLN A 92 8.42 18.28 54.43
CA GLN A 92 7.12 18.74 54.91
C GLN A 92 6.91 18.08 56.30
N PRO A 93 6.02 18.53 57.21
CA PRO A 93 4.84 19.38 57.00
C PRO A 93 4.62 20.48 58.08
N GLN A 94 3.69 21.40 57.83
CA GLN A 94 2.95 22.03 58.92
C GLN A 94 1.54 22.44 58.47
N GLU A 95 0.55 21.76 59.04
CA GLU A 95 -0.85 22.20 59.14
C GLU A 95 -0.98 23.38 60.10
N LEU A 96 -1.93 24.29 59.82
CA LEU A 96 -2.82 24.79 60.87
C LEU A 96 -4.20 25.16 60.30
N ASP A 97 -5.20 24.61 60.98
CA ASP A 97 -6.64 24.74 60.84
C ASP A 97 -7.19 26.18 60.78
N THR A 98 -8.33 26.36 60.09
CA THR A 98 -9.63 26.63 60.76
C THR A 98 -10.82 26.70 59.77
N SER A 99 -11.68 25.68 59.85
CA SER A 99 -13.15 25.69 59.89
C SER A 99 -13.93 26.93 59.39
N SER A 100 -14.85 26.72 58.43
CA SER A 100 -16.30 26.92 58.66
C SER A 100 -17.16 26.26 57.58
N GLN A 101 -18.22 25.60 58.05
CA GLN A 101 -19.20 24.79 57.33
C GLN A 101 -20.01 25.59 56.31
N ASN A 102 -20.38 24.97 55.18
CA ASN A 102 -21.69 25.19 54.58
C ASN A 102 -22.16 23.97 53.76
N THR A 103 -23.46 23.78 53.86
CA THR A 103 -24.29 22.61 53.58
C THR A 103 -24.33 22.14 52.13
N ALA A 104 -24.50 20.83 51.98
CA ALA A 104 -24.64 20.08 50.75
C ALA A 104 -25.86 20.51 49.90
N SER A 105 -25.63 20.56 48.58
CA SER A 105 -26.65 20.25 47.57
C SER A 105 -25.94 19.49 46.44
N LEU A 106 -26.19 18.18 46.36
CA LEU A 106 -25.72 17.35 45.25
C LEU A 106 -26.38 17.84 43.95
N SER A 107 -25.59 18.48 43.11
CA SER A 107 -25.92 18.67 41.70
C SER A 107 -25.47 17.42 40.96
N THR A 108 -26.44 16.61 40.53
CA THR A 108 -26.26 15.47 39.65
C THR A 108 -25.75 15.97 38.30
N SER A 109 -24.42 16.02 38.16
CA SER A 109 -23.76 16.20 36.87
C SER A 109 -24.20 15.05 35.96
N ARG A 110 -25.05 15.37 34.99
CA ARG A 110 -25.34 14.49 33.86
C ARG A 110 -24.03 14.32 33.10
N GLN A 111 -23.34 13.21 33.35
CA GLN A 111 -22.43 12.64 32.37
C GLN A 111 -23.25 12.42 31.09
N THR A 112 -23.11 13.34 30.14
CA THR A 112 -23.38 13.08 28.73
C THR A 112 -22.42 11.97 28.33
N ARG A 113 -22.94 10.74 28.40
CA ARG A 113 -22.37 9.56 27.77
C ARG A 113 -22.20 9.93 26.30
N SER A 114 -20.96 10.25 25.91
CA SER A 114 -20.60 10.36 24.52
C SER A 114 -20.96 9.02 23.88
N THR A 115 -22.07 8.99 23.16
CA THR A 115 -22.35 7.91 22.23
C THR A 115 -21.30 8.08 21.15
N MET A 116 -20.16 7.39 21.29
CA MET A 116 -19.38 7.01 20.12
C MET A 116 -20.39 6.33 19.19
N ALA A 117 -20.79 7.03 18.13
CA ALA A 117 -21.57 6.42 17.08
C ALA A 117 -20.79 5.16 16.70
N ALA A 118 -21.44 4.00 16.80
CA ALA A 118 -20.81 2.76 16.35
C ALA A 118 -20.34 3.02 14.92
N LEU A 119 -19.03 2.90 14.68
CA LEU A 119 -18.48 3.04 13.35
C LEU A 119 -19.29 2.12 12.44
N LYS A 120 -19.78 2.67 11.32
CA LYS A 120 -20.47 1.90 10.30
C LYS A 120 -19.59 0.68 10.00
N GLU A 121 -20.16 -0.51 9.90
CA GLU A 121 -19.37 -1.66 9.44
C GLU A 121 -19.10 -1.50 7.95
N PRO A 122 -17.88 -1.82 7.46
CA PRO A 122 -17.59 -1.73 6.03
C PRO A 122 -18.46 -2.71 5.26
N ALA A 123 -18.87 -2.30 4.06
CA ALA A 123 -19.64 -3.13 3.15
C ALA A 123 -18.88 -4.43 2.81
N LYS A 124 -17.55 -4.36 2.74
CA LYS A 124 -16.66 -5.50 2.51
C LYS A 124 -15.38 -5.38 3.32
N LYS A 125 -14.86 -6.50 3.83
CA LYS A 125 -13.57 -6.59 4.53
C LYS A 125 -12.66 -7.56 3.79
N PHE A 126 -11.40 -7.17 3.64
CA PHE A 126 -10.33 -7.94 3.01
C PHE A 126 -9.22 -8.15 4.04
N CYS A 127 -9.20 -9.34 4.66
CA CYS A 127 -8.40 -9.64 5.85
C CYS A 127 -7.52 -10.89 5.67
N GLY A 128 -7.69 -11.62 4.57
CA GLY A 128 -7.07 -12.92 4.32
C GLY A 128 -5.98 -12.92 3.24
N LYS A 129 -5.58 -14.14 2.82
CA LYS A 129 -4.46 -14.54 1.92
C LYS A 129 -4.07 -13.47 0.88
N PRO A 130 -2.78 -13.39 0.47
CA PRO A 130 -2.04 -12.14 0.23
C PRO A 130 -2.68 -11.13 -0.72
N ASN A 131 -3.63 -11.55 -1.56
CA ASN A 131 -4.19 -10.74 -2.63
C ASN A 131 -5.73 -10.73 -2.66
N GLU A 132 -6.38 -10.46 -1.54
CA GLU A 132 -7.81 -10.15 -1.55
C GLU A 132 -8.04 -8.74 -2.08
N PHE A 133 -8.87 -8.63 -3.14
CA PHE A 133 -9.16 -7.38 -3.84
C PHE A 133 -10.58 -7.34 -4.42
N GLU A 134 -11.02 -6.14 -4.78
CA GLU A 134 -12.20 -5.91 -5.60
C GLU A 134 -12.05 -4.71 -6.52
N VAL A 135 -12.41 -4.90 -7.79
CA VAL A 135 -12.52 -3.81 -8.77
C VAL A 135 -13.91 -3.20 -8.68
N LEU A 136 -13.97 -1.90 -8.42
CA LEU A 136 -15.22 -1.19 -8.15
C LEU A 136 -15.83 -0.67 -9.44
N SER A 137 -16.88 -1.37 -9.90
CA SER A 137 -17.62 -1.00 -11.13
C SER A 137 -18.14 0.45 -11.08
N GLY A 138 -17.97 1.18 -12.18
CA GLY A 138 -18.38 2.59 -12.30
C GLY A 138 -17.42 3.59 -11.66
N THR A 139 -16.25 3.14 -11.22
CA THR A 139 -15.18 3.98 -10.66
C THR A 139 -13.85 3.64 -11.35
N PRO A 140 -12.80 4.46 -11.19
CA PRO A 140 -11.46 4.12 -11.67
C PRO A 140 -10.68 3.22 -10.69
N TRP A 141 -11.32 2.61 -9.68
CA TRP A 141 -10.60 2.03 -8.55
C TRP A 141 -10.68 0.51 -8.39
N ILE A 142 -9.59 -0.02 -7.84
CA ILE A 142 -9.51 -1.34 -7.20
C ILE A 142 -9.18 -1.14 -5.72
N VAL A 143 -9.86 -1.85 -4.82
CA VAL A 143 -9.53 -1.92 -3.39
C VAL A 143 -8.70 -3.17 -3.17
N PHE A 144 -7.57 -3.08 -2.48
CA PHE A 144 -6.62 -4.20 -2.37
C PHE A 144 -5.98 -4.28 -0.98
N SER A 145 -6.03 -5.46 -0.35
CA SER A 145 -5.30 -5.72 0.90
C SER A 145 -3.79 -5.93 0.71
N MET A 146 -3.37 -6.68 -0.30
CA MET A 146 -1.97 -6.92 -0.71
C MET A 146 -1.03 -7.19 0.48
N ASN A 147 -1.43 -8.09 1.37
CA ASN A 147 -0.63 -8.55 2.50
C ASN A 147 0.48 -9.52 2.02
N TYR A 148 1.41 -9.05 1.19
CA TYR A 148 2.40 -9.89 0.51
C TYR A 148 3.36 -10.64 1.46
N ASN A 149 3.52 -10.15 2.69
CA ASN A 149 4.27 -10.79 3.77
C ASN A 149 3.36 -11.33 4.88
N TYR A 150 2.14 -11.75 4.54
CA TYR A 150 1.14 -12.23 5.50
C TYR A 150 1.65 -13.34 6.44
N GLN A 151 2.60 -14.20 6.03
CA GLN A 151 3.14 -15.23 6.94
C GLN A 151 3.91 -14.63 8.12
N SER A 152 4.37 -13.38 7.98
CA SER A 152 5.08 -12.63 9.02
C SER A 152 4.14 -11.75 9.86
N ILE A 153 2.83 -11.76 9.57
CA ILE A 153 1.82 -11.06 10.38
C ILE A 153 1.45 -11.96 11.56
N LYS A 154 1.73 -11.49 12.78
CA LYS A 154 1.16 -12.05 14.01
C LYS A 154 0.06 -11.10 14.48
N GLY A 155 -1.19 -11.53 14.28
CA GLY A 155 -2.38 -10.69 14.39
C GLY A 155 -3.09 -10.55 13.04
N SER A 156 -3.50 -9.34 12.64
CA SER A 156 -4.25 -9.08 11.40
C SER A 156 -3.85 -7.77 10.70
N SER A 157 -4.13 -7.73 9.39
CA SER A 157 -4.03 -6.54 8.54
C SER A 157 -5.18 -6.59 7.56
N CYS A 158 -6.12 -5.67 7.69
CA CYS A 158 -7.40 -5.70 7.00
C CYS A 158 -7.67 -4.39 6.27
N VAL A 159 -8.31 -4.50 5.10
CA VAL A 159 -8.90 -3.36 4.40
C VAL A 159 -10.42 -3.42 4.49
N GLY A 160 -11.06 -2.31 4.86
CA GLY A 160 -12.51 -2.16 4.82
C GLY A 160 -12.93 -1.24 3.68
N TYR A 161 -13.82 -1.69 2.80
CA TYR A 161 -14.48 -0.82 1.81
C TYR A 161 -15.88 -0.45 2.31
N TYR A 162 -16.20 0.85 2.35
CA TYR A 162 -17.51 1.34 2.78
C TYR A 162 -18.41 1.65 1.59
N ASP A 163 -18.08 2.71 0.86
CA ASP A 163 -18.81 3.22 -0.29
C ASP A 163 -17.93 4.20 -1.09
N TYR A 164 -18.53 4.79 -2.12
CA TYR A 164 -17.99 5.98 -2.77
C TYR A 164 -19.15 6.95 -3.04
N GLU A 165 -18.81 8.23 -3.12
CA GLU A 165 -19.74 9.30 -3.47
C GLU A 165 -19.28 10.07 -4.71
N GLY A 166 -20.13 10.98 -5.18
CA GLY A 166 -19.86 11.78 -6.37
C GLY A 166 -20.07 11.03 -7.70
N SER A 167 -19.64 11.66 -8.80
CA SER A 167 -19.76 11.10 -10.15
C SER A 167 -18.69 11.68 -11.08
N GLY A 168 -18.28 10.89 -12.08
CA GLY A 168 -17.23 11.26 -13.02
C GLY A 168 -15.96 11.72 -12.29
N ASP A 169 -15.56 12.94 -12.57
CA ASP A 169 -14.36 13.59 -12.02
C ASP A 169 -14.44 13.94 -10.52
N ASN A 170 -15.61 13.89 -9.89
CA ASN A 170 -15.77 14.29 -8.49
C ASN A 170 -16.00 13.09 -7.56
N GLN A 171 -15.54 11.90 -7.96
CA GLN A 171 -15.67 10.71 -7.13
C GLN A 171 -14.70 10.74 -5.94
N THR A 172 -15.17 10.25 -4.78
CA THR A 172 -14.36 10.01 -3.58
C THR A 172 -14.72 8.64 -3.00
N ILE A 173 -13.73 7.78 -2.75
CA ILE A 173 -13.92 6.48 -2.08
C ILE A 173 -13.71 6.63 -0.57
N HIS A 174 -14.59 6.00 0.22
CA HIS A 174 -14.43 5.82 1.66
C HIS A 174 -13.98 4.38 1.96
N TRP A 175 -12.82 4.26 2.61
CA TRP A 175 -12.20 2.98 2.94
C TRP A 175 -11.42 3.05 4.25
N SER A 176 -11.03 1.91 4.80
CA SER A 176 -10.26 1.84 6.03
C SER A 176 -9.14 0.82 5.94
N VAL A 177 -8.15 1.01 6.79
CA VAL A 177 -7.06 0.06 7.03
C VAL A 177 -6.99 -0.20 8.52
N LEU A 178 -7.19 -1.46 8.92
CA LEU A 178 -7.10 -1.90 10.30
C LEU A 178 -5.90 -2.82 10.46
N TRP A 179 -4.93 -2.39 11.27
CA TRP A 179 -3.80 -3.18 11.69
C TRP A 179 -3.99 -3.61 13.13
N ASP A 180 -3.71 -4.88 13.39
CA ASP A 180 -3.47 -5.40 14.72
C ASP A 180 -2.27 -6.35 14.61
N ILE A 181 -1.06 -5.79 14.60
CA ILE A 181 0.17 -6.51 14.26
C ILE A 181 1.13 -6.43 15.44
N ASP A 182 1.57 -7.58 15.95
CA ASP A 182 2.46 -7.69 17.11
C ASP A 182 3.74 -6.85 16.94
N PRO A 183 4.00 -5.86 17.81
CA PRO A 183 5.17 -4.98 17.74
C PRO A 183 6.50 -5.69 18.06
N ASN A 184 6.48 -6.97 18.43
CA ASN A 184 7.68 -7.75 18.73
C ASN A 184 8.13 -8.66 17.58
N VAL A 185 7.39 -8.70 16.46
CA VAL A 185 7.63 -9.67 15.38
C VAL A 185 7.95 -8.99 14.05
N GLY A 186 9.18 -9.22 13.55
CA GLY A 186 9.60 -8.71 12.26
C GLY A 186 9.51 -7.18 12.18
N THR A 187 10.01 -6.48 13.20
CA THR A 187 9.84 -5.02 13.39
C THR A 187 10.44 -4.14 12.30
N ASN A 188 11.30 -4.71 11.45
CA ASN A 188 11.91 -4.06 10.30
C ASN A 188 11.59 -4.78 8.96
N LEU A 189 10.46 -5.47 8.92
CA LEU A 189 9.93 -6.13 7.73
C LEU A 189 8.52 -5.58 7.45
N VAL A 190 8.34 -4.97 6.29
CA VAL A 190 7.02 -4.54 5.79
C VAL A 190 6.13 -5.77 5.61
N LYS A 191 4.86 -5.69 6.01
CA LYS A 191 3.91 -6.81 6.00
C LYS A 191 3.05 -6.87 4.73
N GLY A 192 2.87 -5.76 4.05
CA GLY A 192 2.03 -5.63 2.87
C GLY A 192 1.95 -4.20 2.37
N TYR A 193 1.02 -3.95 1.46
CA TYR A 193 0.64 -2.60 1.03
C TYR A 193 -0.89 -2.53 0.89
N ASN A 194 -1.58 -1.94 1.86
CA ASN A 194 -3.04 -1.80 1.78
C ASN A 194 -3.38 -0.57 0.96
N PHE A 195 -4.08 -0.69 -0.18
CA PHE A 195 -4.22 0.44 -1.11
C PHE A 195 -5.53 0.49 -1.90
N ILE A 196 -5.79 1.70 -2.42
CA ILE A 196 -6.69 1.95 -3.55
C ILE A 196 -5.84 2.20 -4.80
N GLY A 197 -6.09 1.40 -5.83
CA GLY A 197 -5.33 1.43 -7.09
C GLY A 197 -6.15 1.98 -8.23
N LEU A 198 -5.49 2.61 -9.20
CA LEU A 198 -6.10 3.01 -10.46
C LEU A 198 -6.27 1.82 -11.40
N THR A 199 -7.35 1.84 -12.17
CA THR A 199 -7.67 0.85 -13.22
C THR A 199 -7.89 1.51 -14.58
N GLN A 200 -7.82 2.84 -14.65
CA GLN A 200 -8.10 3.63 -15.86
C GLN A 200 -7.02 4.68 -16.06
N GLY A 201 -6.76 5.05 -17.32
CA GLY A 201 -5.73 6.03 -17.70
C GLY A 201 -4.28 5.55 -17.56
N LEU A 202 -4.07 4.34 -17.02
CA LEU A 202 -2.78 3.67 -16.97
C LEU A 202 -2.26 3.29 -18.36
N GLU A 203 -1.00 2.89 -18.40
CA GLU A 203 -0.25 2.57 -19.61
C GLU A 203 -0.23 3.73 -20.63
N THR A 204 -0.29 4.95 -20.10
CA THR A 204 -0.21 6.22 -20.83
C THR A 204 1.15 6.86 -20.56
N ARG A 205 1.75 7.50 -21.56
CA ARG A 205 3.02 8.22 -21.39
C ARG A 205 2.81 9.42 -20.47
N LEU A 206 3.77 9.71 -19.60
CA LEU A 206 3.67 10.86 -18.69
C LEU A 206 3.48 12.19 -19.45
N SER A 207 4.06 12.33 -20.63
CA SER A 207 3.87 13.47 -21.54
C SER A 207 2.44 13.66 -22.01
N ASP A 208 1.68 12.56 -22.12
CA ASP A 208 0.33 12.55 -22.68
C ASP A 208 -0.75 12.64 -21.59
N ILE A 209 -0.39 12.39 -20.33
CA ILE A 209 -1.27 12.61 -19.18
C ILE A 209 -1.42 14.11 -18.96
N LYS A 210 -2.64 14.65 -18.87
CA LYS A 210 -2.87 16.08 -18.57
C LYS A 210 -2.66 16.39 -17.10
N SER A 211 -3.30 15.61 -16.23
CA SER A 211 -3.24 15.74 -14.77
C SER A 211 -3.56 14.41 -14.08
N ILE A 212 -3.10 14.27 -12.84
CA ILE A 212 -3.42 13.16 -11.93
C ILE A 212 -3.89 13.78 -10.59
N PRO A 213 -5.06 14.44 -10.57
CA PRO A 213 -5.53 15.11 -9.37
C PRO A 213 -5.79 14.10 -8.26
N SER A 214 -5.35 14.42 -7.04
CA SER A 214 -5.63 13.64 -5.86
C SER A 214 -5.98 14.50 -4.66
N LYS A 215 -6.96 14.02 -3.90
CA LYS A 215 -7.29 14.46 -2.55
C LYS A 215 -7.30 13.23 -1.66
N TYR A 216 -6.46 13.19 -0.63
CA TYR A 216 -6.34 12.05 0.27
C TYR A 216 -6.41 12.55 1.71
N GLU A 217 -7.48 12.20 2.41
CA GLU A 217 -7.71 12.53 3.81
C GLU A 217 -7.75 11.25 4.62
N TRP A 218 -7.15 11.26 5.81
CA TRP A 218 -7.20 10.14 6.73
C TRP A 218 -7.31 10.62 8.18
N THR A 219 -7.97 9.81 9.00
CA THR A 219 -7.92 9.92 10.45
C THR A 219 -7.35 8.64 11.03
N THR A 220 -6.68 8.76 12.16
CA THR A 220 -5.95 7.67 12.79
C THR A 220 -6.44 7.48 14.21
N SER A 221 -6.79 6.24 14.55
CA SER A 221 -7.11 5.83 15.92
C SER A 221 -6.23 4.65 16.31
N LYS A 222 -5.37 4.84 17.30
CA LYS A 222 -4.38 3.84 17.73
C LYS A 222 -4.62 3.40 19.16
N THR A 223 -4.44 2.10 19.40
CA THR A 223 -4.37 1.53 20.77
C THR A 223 -2.92 1.30 21.20
N THR A 224 -2.01 1.13 20.25
CA THR A 224 -0.57 0.98 20.49
C THR A 224 0.21 1.84 19.50
N ASP A 225 1.49 2.11 19.80
CA ASP A 225 2.38 2.70 18.81
C ASP A 225 2.46 1.82 17.57
N TYR A 226 2.50 2.47 16.40
CA TYR A 226 2.59 1.80 15.13
C TYR A 226 3.82 2.24 14.33
N LYS A 227 4.24 1.38 13.42
CA LYS A 227 5.24 1.69 12.40
C LYS A 227 4.64 1.41 11.04
N GLY A 228 4.61 2.44 10.21
CA GLY A 228 3.99 2.42 8.89
C GLY A 228 4.03 3.79 8.23
N ASN A 229 3.53 3.88 7.01
CA ASN A 229 3.45 5.11 6.22
C ASN A 229 2.07 5.31 5.57
N VAL A 230 1.84 6.53 5.07
CA VAL A 230 0.82 6.89 4.08
C VAL A 230 1.58 7.33 2.83
N VAL A 231 1.35 6.63 1.71
CA VAL A 231 2.24 6.66 0.56
C VAL A 231 1.47 6.49 -0.76
N TYR A 232 1.90 7.20 -1.80
CA TYR A 232 1.58 6.83 -3.17
C TYR A 232 2.67 5.93 -3.73
N ASP A 233 2.28 4.94 -4.53
CA ASP A 233 3.20 3.99 -5.16
C ASP A 233 2.84 3.83 -6.64
N PHE A 234 3.76 4.21 -7.51
CA PHE A 234 3.59 4.25 -8.96
C PHE A 234 4.68 3.45 -9.65
N MET A 235 4.32 2.76 -10.73
CA MET A 235 5.29 2.03 -11.55
C MET A 235 5.38 2.68 -12.92
N THR A 236 6.61 2.90 -13.39
CA THR A 236 6.88 3.43 -14.72
C THR A 236 7.84 2.54 -15.50
N SER A 237 7.71 2.50 -16.83
CA SER A 237 8.66 1.81 -17.72
C SER A 237 8.60 2.39 -19.12
N ASP A 238 9.73 2.35 -19.84
CA ASP A 238 9.77 2.70 -21.26
C ASP A 238 8.98 1.68 -22.11
N THR A 239 8.61 0.54 -21.51
CA THR A 239 7.71 -0.45 -22.12
C THR A 239 6.30 -0.33 -21.52
N LYS A 240 5.32 -0.14 -22.40
CA LYS A 240 3.90 -0.12 -22.03
C LYS A 240 3.50 -1.42 -21.33
N GLY A 241 2.86 -1.32 -20.16
CA GLY A 241 2.38 -2.46 -19.37
C GLY A 241 3.47 -3.19 -18.57
N ASP A 242 4.73 -2.77 -18.62
CA ASP A 242 5.79 -3.35 -17.79
C ASP A 242 5.87 -2.69 -16.41
N SER A 243 5.52 -3.44 -15.37
CA SER A 243 5.72 -3.04 -13.97
C SER A 243 6.43 -4.12 -13.14
N THR A 244 7.09 -5.09 -13.79
CA THR A 244 7.63 -6.26 -13.07
C THR A 244 9.07 -6.59 -13.39
N THR A 245 9.59 -6.11 -14.52
CA THR A 245 10.99 -6.34 -14.86
C THR A 245 11.89 -5.33 -14.18
N SER A 246 13.18 -5.63 -14.06
CA SER A 246 14.20 -4.69 -13.57
C SER A 246 14.40 -3.46 -14.46
N LYS A 247 13.69 -3.35 -15.60
CA LYS A 247 13.65 -2.15 -16.44
C LYS A 247 12.58 -1.16 -16.00
N ALA A 248 11.62 -1.60 -15.19
CA ALA A 248 10.66 -0.72 -14.56
C ALA A 248 11.31 0.07 -13.41
N GLN A 249 10.69 1.19 -13.05
CA GLN A 249 10.99 1.99 -11.89
C GLN A 249 9.79 1.99 -10.95
N GLU A 250 10.02 1.73 -9.67
CA GLU A 250 9.05 1.91 -8.60
C GLU A 250 9.27 3.29 -7.97
N LEU A 251 8.20 4.07 -7.86
CA LEU A 251 8.23 5.45 -7.41
C LEU A 251 7.32 5.56 -6.20
N MET A 252 7.86 6.04 -5.08
CA MET A 252 7.06 6.23 -3.86
C MET A 252 7.04 7.69 -3.43
N LEU A 253 5.87 8.23 -3.10
CA LEU A 253 5.71 9.56 -2.51
C LEU A 253 5.20 9.41 -1.08
N TRP A 254 6.06 9.64 -0.09
CA TRP A 254 5.72 9.44 1.32
C TRP A 254 5.15 10.73 1.90
N LEU A 255 3.87 10.69 2.29
CA LEU A 255 3.14 11.84 2.83
C LEU A 255 3.22 11.93 4.36
N ASN A 256 3.20 10.78 5.02
CA ASN A 256 3.32 10.64 6.47
C ASN A 256 4.00 9.29 6.78
N TRP A 257 4.84 9.21 7.81
CA TRP A 257 5.40 7.96 8.32
C TRP A 257 5.69 8.04 9.82
N GLN A 258 5.52 6.91 10.51
CA GLN A 258 5.67 6.80 11.96
C GLN A 258 6.56 5.60 12.33
N GLY A 259 7.08 5.61 13.57
CA GLY A 259 7.83 4.46 14.13
C GLY A 259 9.22 4.22 13.51
N GLY A 260 9.84 5.27 12.94
CA GLY A 260 11.20 5.19 12.40
C GLY A 260 11.34 4.26 11.19
N GLN A 261 10.30 4.17 10.37
CA GLN A 261 10.40 3.56 9.04
C GLN A 261 11.31 4.38 8.14
N VAL A 262 12.05 3.70 7.26
CA VAL A 262 12.95 4.34 6.30
C VAL A 262 12.77 3.72 4.91
N PRO A 263 12.97 4.46 3.81
CA PRO A 263 12.84 3.95 2.45
C PRO A 263 14.00 3.02 2.05
N ILE A 264 13.84 2.34 0.92
CA ILE A 264 14.97 1.70 0.22
C ILE A 264 15.95 2.80 -0.21
N GLY A 265 17.26 2.56 -0.05
CA GLY A 265 18.29 3.56 -0.32
C GLY A 265 18.60 4.53 0.83
N TRP A 266 17.98 4.35 2.00
CA TRP A 266 18.19 5.25 3.15
C TRP A 266 19.65 5.30 3.63
N GLY A 267 20.35 4.16 3.63
CA GLY A 267 21.72 4.06 4.18
C GLY A 267 22.75 4.81 3.34
N GLU A 268 22.44 5.05 2.07
CA GLU A 268 23.23 5.76 1.08
C GLU A 268 23.02 7.29 1.15
N GLY A 269 21.97 7.73 1.84
CA GLY A 269 21.56 9.13 1.92
C GLY A 269 20.72 9.58 0.72
N PRO A 270 20.15 10.80 0.78
CA PRO A 270 19.36 11.33 -0.31
C PRO A 270 20.24 11.62 -1.54
N ILE A 271 19.76 11.23 -2.72
CA ILE A 271 20.42 11.50 -4.00
C ILE A 271 20.08 12.87 -4.58
N ALA A 272 18.97 13.47 -4.12
CA ALA A 272 18.54 14.81 -4.49
C ALA A 272 17.67 15.43 -3.39
N THR A 273 17.50 16.75 -3.45
CA THR A 273 16.53 17.51 -2.64
C THR A 273 15.72 18.39 -3.57
N ILE A 274 14.39 18.33 -3.45
CA ILE A 274 13.44 19.06 -4.31
C ILE A 274 12.70 20.09 -3.47
N ASP A 275 12.70 21.34 -3.95
CA ASP A 275 12.06 22.47 -3.30
C ASP A 275 10.77 22.89 -4.02
N GLY A 276 9.85 23.53 -3.29
CA GLY A 276 8.59 24.08 -3.78
C GLY A 276 7.51 23.06 -4.17
N LEU A 277 7.79 21.75 -4.12
CA LEU A 277 6.82 20.72 -4.49
C LEU A 277 5.68 20.67 -3.44
N PHE A 278 4.44 20.80 -3.91
CA PHE A 278 3.24 20.91 -3.07
C PHE A 278 3.36 21.98 -1.97
N GLY A 279 4.05 23.09 -2.27
CA GLY A 279 4.22 24.21 -1.34
C GLY A 279 5.19 23.94 -0.19
N LYS A 280 6.03 22.90 -0.28
CA LYS A 280 7.03 22.55 0.72
C LYS A 280 8.42 22.45 0.10
N ASP A 281 9.42 22.92 0.84
CA ASP A 281 10.83 22.82 0.49
C ASP A 281 11.48 21.64 1.23
N GLY A 282 12.55 21.07 0.69
CA GLY A 282 13.34 20.05 1.39
C GLY A 282 12.85 18.60 1.21
N TRP A 283 12.14 18.30 0.12
CA TRP A 283 11.76 16.91 -0.20
C TRP A 283 13.00 16.09 -0.51
N LYS A 284 13.23 14.99 0.20
CA LYS A 284 14.44 14.17 0.05
C LYS A 284 14.16 12.95 -0.81
N LEU A 285 14.89 12.82 -1.91
CA LEU A 285 14.80 11.67 -2.81
C LEU A 285 15.83 10.62 -2.42
N TYR A 286 15.38 9.41 -2.09
CA TYR A 286 16.22 8.24 -1.84
C TYR A 286 16.06 7.25 -3.00
N GLN A 287 17.12 6.49 -3.28
CA GLN A 287 17.07 5.49 -4.34
C GLN A 287 17.89 4.25 -3.95
N GLY A 288 17.35 3.08 -4.27
CA GLY A 288 18.07 1.82 -4.17
C GLY A 288 17.38 0.72 -4.96
N VAL A 289 17.96 -0.48 -4.94
CA VAL A 289 17.40 -1.63 -5.68
C VAL A 289 16.66 -2.54 -4.70
N ASN A 290 15.42 -2.88 -5.03
CA ASN A 290 14.70 -3.94 -4.35
C ASN A 290 15.39 -5.27 -4.66
N ALA A 291 15.98 -5.90 -3.65
CA ALA A 291 16.81 -7.09 -3.81
C ALA A 291 16.05 -8.31 -4.35
N ASP A 292 14.73 -8.38 -4.14
CA ASP A 292 13.94 -9.55 -4.53
C ASP A 292 13.41 -9.43 -5.98
N THR A 293 13.17 -8.21 -6.46
CA THR A 293 12.66 -7.97 -7.83
C THR A 293 13.73 -7.46 -8.80
N GLY A 294 14.82 -6.87 -8.28
CA GLY A 294 15.81 -6.15 -9.07
C GLY A 294 15.32 -4.81 -9.62
N ILE A 295 14.12 -4.35 -9.23
CA ILE A 295 13.56 -3.06 -9.62
C ILE A 295 14.25 -1.95 -8.83
N THR A 296 14.55 -0.84 -9.52
CA THR A 296 15.03 0.37 -8.85
C THR A 296 13.83 1.09 -8.22
N VAL A 297 13.94 1.39 -6.94
CA VAL A 297 12.93 2.08 -6.15
C VAL A 297 13.43 3.48 -5.83
N SER A 298 12.62 4.48 -6.15
CA SER A 298 12.89 5.90 -5.87
C SER A 298 11.81 6.46 -4.95
N SER A 299 12.16 6.75 -3.70
CA SER A 299 11.23 7.25 -2.69
C SER A 299 11.48 8.72 -2.41
N LEU A 300 10.51 9.58 -2.70
CA LEU A 300 10.53 10.99 -2.34
C LEU A 300 9.76 11.18 -1.02
N LEU A 301 10.50 11.58 0.02
CA LEU A 301 9.93 11.83 1.34
C LEU A 301 9.63 13.32 1.48
N CYS A 302 8.43 13.65 1.98
CA CYS A 302 8.14 15.01 2.41
C CYS A 302 9.09 15.45 3.55
N PRO A 303 9.21 16.76 3.80
CA PRO A 303 10.04 17.24 4.91
C PRO A 303 9.55 16.68 6.25
N GLU A 304 10.47 16.23 7.09
CA GLU A 304 10.14 15.51 8.34
C GLU A 304 9.37 16.39 9.34
N ASP A 305 9.65 17.69 9.37
CA ASP A 305 8.95 18.72 10.16
C ASP A 305 7.68 19.25 9.47
N GLY A 306 7.40 18.78 8.26
CA GLY A 306 6.33 19.26 7.40
C GLY A 306 5.54 18.13 6.75
N GLN A 307 5.42 16.97 7.40
CA GLN A 307 4.58 15.88 6.91
C GLN A 307 3.13 16.31 6.72
N PHE A 308 2.37 15.61 5.87
CA PHE A 308 0.96 15.91 5.59
C PHE A 308 0.00 15.34 6.64
N GLY A 309 0.53 14.81 7.74
CA GLY A 309 -0.24 14.35 8.88
C GLY A 309 0.62 14.24 10.13
N ASP A 310 -0.04 13.84 11.20
CA ASP A 310 0.53 13.58 12.52
C ASP A 310 0.02 12.22 13.04
N GLU A 311 -0.09 12.08 14.36
CA GLU A 311 -0.58 10.86 15.01
C GLU A 311 -2.10 10.66 14.98
N ASP A 312 -2.86 11.74 14.75
CA ASP A 312 -4.34 11.75 14.75
C ASP A 312 -4.91 11.69 13.33
N GLY A 313 -4.12 12.01 12.31
CA GLY A 313 -4.55 11.95 10.92
C GLY A 313 -3.78 12.90 10.01
N GLY A 314 -4.35 13.20 8.85
CA GLY A 314 -3.72 14.11 7.89
C GLY A 314 -4.52 14.30 6.61
N SER A 315 -4.03 15.19 5.77
CA SER A 315 -4.62 15.45 4.47
C SER A 315 -3.59 15.91 3.45
N PHE A 316 -3.80 15.47 2.22
CA PHE A 316 -3.03 15.87 1.05
C PHE A 316 -3.99 16.24 -0.08
N GLU A 317 -3.68 17.33 -0.78
CA GLU A 317 -4.35 17.71 -2.02
C GLU A 317 -3.30 18.22 -3.01
N GLY A 318 -3.29 17.67 -4.22
CA GLY A 318 -2.31 18.03 -5.24
C GLY A 318 -2.45 17.21 -6.52
N ASP A 319 -1.68 17.60 -7.55
CA ASP A 319 -1.57 16.83 -8.77
C ASP A 319 -0.36 15.89 -8.68
N ILE A 320 -0.61 14.57 -8.66
CA ILE A 320 0.43 13.55 -8.58
C ILE A 320 1.37 13.61 -9.81
N LYS A 321 0.91 14.17 -10.94
CA LYS A 321 1.76 14.42 -12.10
C LYS A 321 2.92 15.35 -11.78
N ASP A 322 2.73 16.35 -10.90
CA ASP A 322 3.78 17.32 -10.55
C ASP A 322 4.98 16.62 -9.89
N TRP A 323 4.70 15.65 -9.01
CA TRP A 323 5.71 14.79 -8.42
C TRP A 323 6.43 13.93 -9.47
N LEU A 324 5.68 13.25 -10.35
CA LEU A 324 6.27 12.42 -11.41
C LEU A 324 7.16 13.25 -12.35
N VAL A 325 6.73 14.46 -12.70
CA VAL A 325 7.54 15.40 -13.50
C VAL A 325 8.78 15.87 -12.73
N ALA A 326 8.69 16.10 -11.42
CA ALA A 326 9.85 16.45 -10.59
C ALA A 326 10.88 15.32 -10.60
N LEU A 327 10.48 14.07 -10.42
CA LEU A 327 11.38 12.91 -10.52
C LEU A 327 12.00 12.76 -11.91
N SER A 328 11.23 13.03 -12.97
CA SER A 328 11.77 13.01 -14.33
C SER A 328 12.84 14.09 -14.56
N LYS A 329 12.68 15.28 -13.97
CA LYS A 329 13.69 16.36 -14.01
C LYS A 329 14.98 15.99 -13.27
N GLU A 330 14.88 15.23 -12.19
CA GLU A 330 16.04 14.65 -11.48
C GLU A 330 16.67 13.47 -12.25
N GLY A 331 16.14 13.11 -13.42
CA GLY A 331 16.70 12.07 -14.28
C GLY A 331 16.37 10.64 -13.86
N VAL A 332 15.40 10.45 -12.94
CA VAL A 332 14.96 9.10 -12.51
C VAL A 332 14.38 8.30 -13.69
N PHE A 333 13.61 8.97 -14.55
CA PHE A 333 13.03 8.42 -15.77
C PHE A 333 12.70 9.56 -16.76
N LYS A 334 12.26 9.24 -17.98
CA LYS A 334 11.97 10.25 -19.01
C LYS A 334 10.49 10.63 -19.01
N LEU A 335 10.17 11.86 -19.41
CA LEU A 335 8.77 12.29 -19.58
C LEU A 335 7.98 11.43 -20.59
N ASP A 336 8.66 10.76 -21.51
CA ASP A 336 8.05 9.89 -22.52
C ASP A 336 7.79 8.44 -22.00
N THR A 337 8.18 8.13 -20.77
CA THR A 337 7.99 6.82 -20.12
C THR A 337 6.50 6.58 -19.78
N TYR A 338 6.04 5.33 -19.84
CA TYR A 338 4.67 4.95 -19.49
C TYR A 338 4.46 4.89 -17.99
N VAL A 339 3.32 5.40 -17.51
CA VAL A 339 2.80 5.18 -16.15
C VAL A 339 1.94 3.92 -16.17
N ASN A 340 2.46 2.81 -15.65
CA ASN A 340 1.83 1.49 -15.77
C ASN A 340 1.01 1.10 -14.53
N VAL A 341 1.32 1.66 -13.36
CA VAL A 341 0.59 1.45 -12.10
C VAL A 341 0.51 2.78 -11.36
N GLY A 342 -0.59 3.02 -10.64
CA GLY A 342 -0.72 4.14 -9.72
C GLY A 342 -1.64 3.81 -8.56
N ASN A 343 -1.09 3.79 -7.34
CA ASN A 343 -1.77 3.38 -6.11
C ASN A 343 -1.59 4.43 -5.01
N ALA A 344 -2.51 4.49 -4.07
CA ALA A 344 -2.39 5.24 -2.81
C ALA A 344 -2.79 4.35 -1.64
N GLY A 345 -1.96 4.31 -0.59
CA GLY A 345 -2.21 3.43 0.53
C GLY A 345 -1.17 3.49 1.64
N MET A 346 -0.97 2.37 2.33
CA MET A 346 -0.14 2.28 3.54
C MET A 346 0.62 0.96 3.64
N GLU A 347 1.86 1.03 4.11
CA GLU A 347 2.72 -0.13 4.36
C GLU A 347 2.84 -0.44 5.87
N PRO A 348 2.18 -1.50 6.38
CA PRO A 348 2.30 -1.89 7.78
C PRO A 348 3.65 -2.53 8.12
N TYR A 349 4.23 -2.18 9.27
CA TYR A 349 5.24 -2.98 9.96
C TYR A 349 4.66 -3.64 11.21
N TYR A 350 4.10 -2.84 12.11
CA TYR A 350 3.46 -3.28 13.35
C TYR A 350 2.51 -2.22 13.90
N GLY A 351 1.73 -2.60 14.91
CA GLY A 351 0.85 -1.70 15.68
C GLY A 351 -0.61 -2.13 15.63
N THR A 352 -1.38 -1.59 16.57
CA THR A 352 -2.84 -1.72 16.64
C THR A 352 -3.43 -0.35 16.33
N VAL A 353 -3.79 -0.13 15.07
CA VAL A 353 -4.18 1.17 14.52
C VAL A 353 -5.24 1.00 13.44
N ASP A 354 -6.21 1.91 13.45
CA ASP A 354 -7.25 2.06 12.44
C ASP A 354 -7.03 3.38 11.69
N PHE A 355 -7.05 3.29 10.36
CA PHE A 355 -7.07 4.45 9.47
C PHE A 355 -8.42 4.50 8.79
N ASP A 356 -9.15 5.59 8.96
CA ASP A 356 -10.36 5.89 8.20
C ASP A 356 -10.02 6.90 7.09
N ASN A 357 -10.29 6.55 5.83
CA ASN A 357 -9.69 7.19 4.67
C ASN A 357 -10.72 7.62 3.63
N HIS A 358 -10.51 8.82 3.08
CA HIS A 358 -11.22 9.34 1.93
C HIS A 358 -10.23 9.67 0.82
N LEU A 359 -10.42 9.09 -0.37
CA LEU A 359 -9.53 9.30 -1.51
C LEU A 359 -10.29 9.68 -2.77
N SER A 360 -9.86 10.75 -3.42
CA SER A 360 -10.07 11.02 -4.84
C SER A 360 -8.74 10.82 -5.55
N LEU A 361 -8.71 10.01 -6.61
CA LEU A 361 -7.52 9.79 -7.43
C LEU A 361 -7.95 9.34 -8.82
N ARG A 362 -7.44 9.97 -9.88
CA ARG A 362 -7.67 9.59 -11.27
C ARG A 362 -6.56 10.07 -12.18
N ILE A 363 -6.46 9.49 -13.37
CA ILE A 363 -5.60 10.00 -14.46
C ILE A 363 -6.49 10.64 -15.51
N ASN A 364 -6.25 11.92 -15.81
CA ASN A 364 -6.88 12.63 -16.91
C ASN A 364 -5.93 12.62 -18.10
N VAL A 365 -6.33 11.94 -19.19
CA VAL A 365 -5.59 11.88 -20.46
C VAL A 365 -6.09 12.91 -21.47
#